data_AF-A0A4Q2Z6S9-F1
#
_entry.id   AF-A0A4Q2Z6S9-F1
#
_cell.length_a   1.000
_cell.length_b   1.000
_cell.length_c   1.000
_cell.angle_alpha   90.00
_cell.angle_beta   90.00
_cell.angle_gamma   90.00
#
_symmetry.space_group_name_H-M   'P 1'
#
loop_
_entity.id
_entity.type
_entity.pdbx_description
1 polymer ?
#
loop_
_entity_poly.entity_id
_entity_poly.type
_entity_poly.pdbx_seq_one_letter_code
_entity_poly.pdbx_strand_id
1 'polypeptide(L)'
;GLVDTQGRGGYFRRVLTNLGSFERGSPEWLTEAFLKTTKGDPQALLNVLETFVDTSKVEIAAIEVPTLIVTGVDDDDNGSGEAVADLLPHGQYQSIPGNHMSAVTRPELGQAIADFLSA
;
A
#
# COMPACT_ATOMS: atom_id res chain seq x y z
N GLY A 1 -6.38 -1.64 2.89
CA GLY A 1 -6.06 -2.51 4.04
C GLY A 1 -6.15 -3.95 3.62
N LEU A 2 -6.37 -4.90 4.55
CA LEU A 2 -6.53 -6.33 4.22
C LEU A 2 -8.01 -6.75 4.01
N VAL A 3 -8.93 -6.15 4.77
CA VAL A 3 -10.39 -6.46 4.75
C VAL A 3 -11.21 -5.53 3.84
N ASP A 4 -10.56 -4.51 3.30
CA ASP A 4 -11.01 -3.64 2.21
C ASP A 4 -9.75 -3.27 1.43
N THR A 5 -9.65 -3.85 0.24
CA THR A 5 -8.55 -3.71 -0.73
C THR A 5 -8.93 -2.78 -1.88
N GLN A 6 -10.23 -2.52 -2.08
CA GLN A 6 -10.77 -1.76 -3.21
C GLN A 6 -10.70 -0.24 -3.02
N GLY A 7 -10.59 0.25 -1.78
CA GLY A 7 -10.57 1.69 -1.47
C GLY A 7 -9.63 2.55 -2.34
N ARG A 8 -8.37 2.10 -2.55
CA ARG A 8 -7.42 2.80 -3.45
C ARG A 8 -7.68 2.52 -4.93
N GLY A 9 -8.26 1.36 -5.26
CA GLY A 9 -8.62 0.98 -6.62
C GLY A 9 -9.53 2.02 -7.30
N GLY A 10 -10.48 2.60 -6.56
CA GLY A 10 -11.34 3.67 -7.05
C GLY A 10 -10.58 4.91 -7.55
N TYR A 11 -9.51 5.31 -6.85
CA TYR A 11 -8.66 6.44 -7.26
C TYR A 11 -7.94 6.15 -8.58
N PHE A 12 -7.22 5.02 -8.66
CA PHE A 12 -6.51 4.65 -9.88
C PHE A 12 -7.46 4.38 -11.06
N ARG A 13 -8.64 3.80 -10.81
CA ARG A 13 -9.69 3.60 -11.83
C ARG A 13 -10.13 4.95 -12.42
N ARG A 14 -10.28 6.00 -11.61
CA ARG A 14 -10.56 7.37 -12.12
C ARG A 14 -9.39 7.94 -12.91
N VAL A 15 -8.14 7.79 -12.46
CA VAL A 15 -6.96 8.24 -13.22
C VAL A 15 -6.88 7.57 -14.59
N LEU A 16 -6.93 6.24 -14.63
CA LEU A 16 -6.77 5.43 -15.85
C LEU A 16 -7.90 5.61 -16.87
N THR A 17 -9.10 6.01 -16.44
CA THR A 17 -10.24 6.28 -17.33
C THR A 17 -10.35 7.72 -17.82
N ASN A 18 -9.55 8.65 -17.29
CA ASN A 18 -9.61 10.10 -17.62
C ASN A 18 -8.22 10.69 -17.97
N LEU A 19 -7.31 9.86 -18.48
CA LEU A 19 -5.95 10.26 -18.85
C LEU A 19 -5.96 11.44 -19.84
N GLY A 20 -5.22 12.49 -19.52
CA GLY A 20 -5.10 13.73 -20.29
C GLY A 20 -6.10 14.82 -19.94
N SER A 21 -7.07 14.58 -19.04
CA SER A 21 -8.06 15.59 -18.64
C SER A 21 -7.78 16.28 -17.30
N PHE A 22 -6.73 15.89 -16.57
CA PHE A 22 -6.45 16.40 -15.23
C PHE A 22 -5.70 17.73 -15.23
N GLU A 23 -6.02 18.61 -14.28
CA GLU A 23 -5.37 19.91 -14.13
C GLU A 23 -3.89 19.76 -13.76
N ARG A 24 -3.02 20.53 -14.42
CA ARG A 24 -1.57 20.43 -14.25
C ARG A 24 -1.14 20.77 -12.82
N GLY A 25 -0.73 19.75 -12.08
CA GLY A 25 -0.29 19.84 -10.68
C GLY A 25 -1.25 19.19 -9.69
N SER A 26 -2.43 18.71 -10.14
CA SER A 26 -3.30 17.89 -9.30
C SER A 26 -2.65 16.53 -8.99
N PRO A 27 -3.04 15.84 -7.89
CA PRO A 27 -2.54 14.50 -7.57
C PRO A 27 -2.73 13.51 -8.72
N GLU A 28 -3.85 13.60 -9.43
CA GLU A 28 -4.18 12.74 -10.57
C GLU A 28 -3.28 13.04 -11.78
N TRP A 29 -2.99 14.31 -12.06
CA TRP A 29 -2.03 14.70 -13.10
C TRP A 29 -0.61 14.24 -12.77
N LEU A 30 -0.20 14.30 -11.49
CA LEU A 30 1.08 13.75 -11.03
C LEU A 30 1.11 12.22 -11.17
N THR A 31 -0.01 11.55 -10.89
CA THR A 31 -0.16 10.10 -11.05
C THR A 31 -0.11 9.70 -12.53
N GLU A 32 -0.79 10.42 -13.41
CA GLU A 32 -0.72 10.26 -14.87
C GLU A 32 0.71 10.48 -15.39
N ALA A 33 1.41 11.51 -14.90
CA ALA A 33 2.79 11.78 -15.27
C ALA A 33 3.72 10.63 -14.83
N PHE A 34 3.51 10.05 -13.66
CA PHE A 34 4.23 8.85 -13.19
C PHE A 34 3.92 7.61 -14.06
N LEU A 35 2.65 7.34 -14.36
CA LEU A 35 2.25 6.21 -15.23
C LEU A 35 2.90 6.30 -16.63
N LYS A 36 3.12 7.52 -17.15
CA LYS A 36 3.83 7.76 -18.40
C LYS A 36 5.32 7.41 -18.34
N THR A 37 5.97 7.42 -17.17
CA THR A 37 7.37 6.96 -17.03
C THR A 37 7.48 5.44 -16.97
N THR A 38 6.52 4.77 -16.31
CA THR A 38 6.47 3.30 -16.22
C THR A 38 6.03 2.63 -17.52
N LYS A 39 5.32 3.36 -18.39
CA LYS A 39 4.78 2.89 -19.69
C LYS A 39 3.79 1.73 -19.55
N GLY A 40 3.11 1.61 -18.41
CA GLY A 40 2.06 0.61 -18.21
C GLY A 40 0.88 0.83 -19.16
N ASP A 41 0.35 -0.24 -19.73
CA ASP A 41 -0.86 -0.18 -20.57
C ASP A 41 -2.10 0.13 -19.70
N PRO A 42 -2.88 1.19 -20.00
CA PRO A 42 -4.02 1.56 -19.14
C PRO A 42 -5.13 0.52 -19.06
N GLN A 43 -5.36 -0.27 -20.11
CA GLN A 43 -6.37 -1.32 -20.09
C GLN A 43 -5.90 -2.52 -19.26
N ALA A 44 -4.63 -2.92 -19.38
CA ALA A 44 -4.03 -3.93 -18.52
C ALA A 44 -4.08 -3.51 -17.04
N LEU A 45 -3.70 -2.27 -16.72
CA LEU A 45 -3.77 -1.74 -15.36
C LEU A 45 -5.20 -1.67 -14.81
N LEU A 46 -6.21 -1.33 -15.63
CA LEU A 46 -7.61 -1.37 -15.23
C LEU A 46 -8.14 -2.78 -14.91
N ASN A 47 -7.51 -3.83 -15.43
CA ASN A 47 -7.79 -5.22 -15.07
C ASN A 47 -7.05 -5.64 -13.78
N VAL A 48 -5.84 -5.14 -13.53
CA VAL A 48 -5.10 -5.40 -12.27
C VAL A 48 -5.86 -4.88 -11.04
N LEU A 49 -6.59 -3.77 -11.15
CA LEU A 49 -7.44 -3.27 -10.05
C LEU A 49 -8.60 -4.23 -9.71
N GLU A 50 -9.04 -5.06 -10.66
CA GLU A 50 -10.09 -6.07 -10.44
C GLU A 50 -9.53 -7.39 -9.85
N THR A 51 -8.21 -7.53 -9.68
CA THR A 51 -7.61 -8.70 -9.01
C THR A 51 -7.36 -8.48 -7.52
N PHE A 52 -7.83 -7.37 -6.94
CA PHE A 52 -7.76 -7.13 -5.50
C PHE A 52 -8.89 -7.90 -4.79
N VAL A 53 -8.51 -8.75 -3.83
CA VAL A 53 -9.41 -9.64 -3.10
C VAL A 53 -9.23 -9.40 -1.60
N ASP A 54 -10.32 -9.11 -0.90
CA ASP A 54 -10.30 -8.91 0.54
C ASP A 54 -10.03 -10.23 1.28
N THR A 55 -9.09 -10.20 2.22
CA THR A 55 -8.84 -11.34 3.13
C THR A 55 -9.78 -11.20 4.32
N SER A 56 -10.58 -12.23 4.64
CA SER A 56 -11.56 -12.11 5.72
C SER A 56 -10.88 -12.05 7.09
N LYS A 57 -11.55 -11.45 8.08
CA LYS A 57 -11.05 -11.41 9.47
C LYS A 57 -10.78 -12.80 10.07
N VAL A 58 -11.46 -13.85 9.57
CA VAL A 58 -11.25 -15.23 10.01
C VAL A 58 -9.94 -15.80 9.44
N GLU A 59 -9.63 -15.49 8.18
CA GLU A 59 -8.37 -15.90 7.54
C GLU A 59 -7.17 -15.13 8.11
N ILE A 60 -7.31 -13.83 8.40
CA ILE A 60 -6.26 -13.03 9.07
C ILE A 60 -6.04 -13.56 10.51
N ALA A 61 -7.12 -13.88 11.24
CA ALA A 61 -7.01 -14.44 12.59
C ALA A 61 -6.43 -15.87 12.64
N ALA A 62 -6.32 -16.57 11.50
CA ALA A 62 -5.63 -17.86 11.40
C ALA A 62 -4.11 -17.73 11.21
N ILE A 63 -3.58 -16.50 11.11
CA ILE A 63 -2.15 -16.22 11.03
C ILE A 63 -1.56 -16.22 12.46
N GLU A 64 -1.31 -17.42 12.98
CA GLU A 64 -0.72 -17.64 14.32
C GLU A 64 0.80 -17.37 14.38
N VAL A 65 1.45 -17.04 13.26
CA VAL A 65 2.86 -16.64 13.26
C VAL A 65 3.00 -15.15 13.67
N PRO A 66 3.97 -14.79 14.54
CA PRO A 66 4.32 -13.40 14.79
C PRO A 66 4.54 -12.66 13.47
N THR A 67 3.94 -11.48 13.32
CA THR A 67 3.91 -10.76 12.04
C THR A 67 4.17 -9.27 12.26
N LEU A 68 5.28 -8.78 11.69
CA LEU A 68 5.64 -7.37 11.71
C LEU A 68 4.99 -6.61 10.54
N ILE A 69 4.37 -5.47 10.86
CA ILE A 69 3.86 -4.48 9.91
C ILE A 69 4.78 -3.25 9.99
N VAL A 70 5.53 -2.99 8.94
CA VAL A 70 6.38 -1.78 8.80
C VAL A 70 5.82 -0.88 7.72
N THR A 71 5.61 0.40 8.04
CA THR A 71 5.18 1.43 7.09
C THR A 71 6.00 2.70 7.27
N GLY A 72 5.97 3.60 6.29
CA GLY A 72 6.40 4.97 6.54
C GLY A 72 5.52 5.68 7.58
N VAL A 73 6.06 6.69 8.26
CA VAL A 73 5.28 7.62 9.11
C VAL A 73 4.33 8.53 8.31
N ASP A 74 4.61 8.71 7.02
CA ASP A 74 3.83 9.51 6.07
C ASP A 74 3.10 8.59 5.04
N ASP A 75 2.72 7.37 5.45
CA ASP A 75 2.39 6.25 4.56
C ASP A 75 0.98 5.66 4.76
N ASP A 76 -0.04 6.47 4.51
CA ASP A 76 -1.44 6.01 4.42
C ASP A 76 -1.76 5.35 3.05
N ASP A 77 -0.74 4.93 2.29
CA ASP A 77 -0.82 4.51 0.87
C ASP A 77 -1.74 3.28 0.66
N ASN A 78 -1.95 2.48 1.71
CA ASN A 78 -2.93 1.38 1.77
C ASN A 78 -3.91 1.49 2.98
N GLY A 79 -3.92 2.63 3.68
CA GLY A 79 -4.48 2.81 5.02
C GLY A 79 -3.50 2.43 6.15
N SER A 80 -3.85 2.79 7.39
CA SER A 80 -3.02 2.64 8.61
C SER A 80 -2.43 1.23 8.81
N GLY A 81 -1.15 1.18 9.17
CA GLY A 81 -0.44 -0.05 9.53
C GLY A 81 -0.78 -0.55 10.94
N GLU A 82 -1.07 0.35 11.89
CA GLU A 82 -1.61 0.03 13.22
C GLU A 82 -2.88 -0.82 13.08
N ALA A 83 -3.82 -0.36 12.26
CA ALA A 83 -5.09 -1.05 12.02
C ALA A 83 -4.95 -2.39 11.26
N VAL A 84 -3.77 -2.68 10.69
CA VAL A 84 -3.44 -4.01 10.15
C VAL A 84 -2.81 -4.90 11.21
N ALA A 85 -1.94 -4.37 12.07
CA ALA A 85 -1.41 -5.11 13.22
C ALA A 85 -2.52 -5.53 14.20
N ASP A 86 -3.49 -4.65 14.48
CA ASP A 86 -4.66 -4.91 15.33
C ASP A 86 -5.60 -6.02 14.79
N LEU A 87 -5.47 -6.42 13.52
CA LEU A 87 -6.23 -7.54 12.94
C LEU A 87 -5.55 -8.90 13.12
N LEU A 88 -4.26 -8.92 13.49
CA LEU A 88 -3.42 -10.12 13.58
C LEU A 88 -3.29 -10.57 15.05
N PRO A 89 -3.42 -11.87 15.38
CA PRO A 89 -3.30 -12.36 16.76
C PRO A 89 -1.97 -12.00 17.44
N HIS A 90 -0.91 -11.94 16.63
CA HIS A 90 0.46 -11.61 17.02
C HIS A 90 1.06 -10.54 16.10
N GLY A 91 0.24 -9.56 15.72
CA GLY A 91 0.66 -8.38 14.97
C GLY A 91 1.56 -7.47 15.81
N GLN A 92 2.61 -6.93 15.17
CA GLN A 92 3.46 -5.88 15.73
C GLN A 92 3.57 -4.75 14.70
N TYR A 93 3.52 -3.50 15.13
CA TYR A 93 3.63 -2.33 14.25
C TYR A 93 4.88 -1.52 14.55
N GLN A 94 5.60 -1.09 13.50
CA GLN A 94 6.73 -0.19 13.58
C GLN A 94 6.71 0.80 12.42
N SER A 95 6.61 2.11 12.71
CA SER A 95 6.73 3.15 11.69
C SER A 95 8.20 3.57 11.47
N ILE A 96 8.55 3.96 10.25
CA ILE A 96 9.91 4.42 9.87
C ILE A 96 9.89 5.74 9.06
N PRO A 97 10.98 6.52 8.98
CA PRO A 97 10.93 7.87 8.41
C PRO A 97 10.65 7.94 6.89
N GLY A 98 9.50 8.46 6.48
CA GLY A 98 9.14 8.70 5.07
C GLY A 98 7.74 8.20 4.72
N ASN A 99 7.45 8.14 3.41
CA ASN A 99 6.19 7.65 2.82
C ASN A 99 6.40 6.37 1.97
N HIS A 100 5.31 5.73 1.53
CA HIS A 100 5.17 4.73 0.45
C HIS A 100 6.37 4.60 -0.51
N MET A 101 6.76 5.71 -1.18
CA MET A 101 7.77 5.73 -2.24
C MET A 101 9.21 5.94 -1.73
N SER A 102 9.40 6.25 -0.44
CA SER A 102 10.69 6.63 0.17
C SER A 102 11.08 5.80 1.39
N ALA A 103 10.14 5.26 2.16
CA ALA A 103 10.39 4.37 3.29
C ALA A 103 11.19 3.12 2.87
N VAL A 104 10.93 2.60 1.66
CA VAL A 104 11.66 1.47 1.06
C VAL A 104 13.15 1.73 0.82
N THR A 105 13.61 2.99 0.79
CA THR A 105 15.02 3.34 0.60
C THR A 105 15.77 3.57 1.91
N ARG A 106 15.09 3.42 3.06
CA ARG A 106 15.63 3.69 4.40
C ARG A 106 16.39 2.50 4.98
N PRO A 107 17.57 2.68 5.60
CA PRO A 107 18.20 1.64 6.41
C PRO A 107 17.31 1.22 7.60
N GLU A 108 16.46 2.11 8.10
CA GLU A 108 15.48 1.83 9.16
C GLU A 108 14.51 0.69 8.82
N LEU A 109 14.18 0.46 7.53
CA LEU A 109 13.37 -0.69 7.11
C LEU A 109 14.13 -2.01 7.33
N GLY A 110 15.40 -2.05 6.94
CA GLY A 110 16.27 -3.21 7.14
C GLY A 110 16.51 -3.49 8.63
N GLN A 111 16.65 -2.43 9.43
CA GLN A 111 16.83 -2.54 10.88
C GLN A 111 15.57 -3.12 11.56
N ALA A 112 14.38 -2.57 11.28
CA ALA A 112 13.13 -3.06 11.86
C ALA A 112 12.86 -4.55 11.55
N ILE A 113 13.17 -4.98 10.32
CA ILE A 113 13.08 -6.39 9.92
C ILE A 113 14.13 -7.25 10.64
N ALA A 114 15.38 -6.77 10.76
CA ALA A 114 16.45 -7.51 11.43
C ALA A 114 16.20 -7.67 12.94
N ASP A 115 15.76 -6.62 13.61
CA ASP A 115 15.45 -6.62 15.04
C ASP A 115 14.34 -7.63 15.35
N PHE A 116 13.22 -7.56 14.61
CA PHE A 116 12.09 -8.49 14.74
C PHE A 116 12.46 -9.97 14.49
N LEU A 117 13.32 -10.24 13.51
CA LEU A 117 13.80 -11.60 13.21
C LEU A 117 14.87 -12.11 14.22
N SER A 118 15.26 -11.31 15.20
CA SER A 118 16.28 -11.64 16.22
C SER A 118 15.76 -11.74 17.66
N ALA A 119 14.45 -11.55 17.86
CA ALA A 119 13.77 -11.49 19.15
C ALA A 119 13.37 -12.88 19.74
#